data_AF-A0A4Q1DBS7-F1
#
_entry.id   AF-A0A4Q1DBS7-F1
#
_cell.length_a   1.000
_cell.length_b   1.000
_cell.length_c   1.000
_cell.angle_alpha   90.00
_cell.angle_beta   90.00
_cell.angle_gamma   90.00
#
_symmetry.space_group_name_H-M   'P 1'
#
loop_
_entity.id
_entity.type
_entity.pdbx_description
1 polymer ?
#
loop_
_entity_poly.entity_id
_entity_poly.type
_entity_poly.pdbx_seq_one_letter_code
_entity_poly.pdbx_strand_id
1 'polypeptide(L)'
;MKRILLLYIVCFAAVSSCTTVKLAVPEQFSAQATSMHVKGLNGWMLKQKLSFGNYQTSPVKRGWNTIASGPDRPSSVNTEDRLLKVFNVDKSNITVNQKNKYQFSVYDGNQVAEIFCLEKLTREELVIKTNNRWLGDWYDTKNYQYSFSAAILPMKVKDDAPWQLVLYNNYDKSKDTAHHIFDLPYLEEEGYVTNGTETIRIKPLRIQKFTKKDGNEAKFPVRMMSGYELRIDDGVVGIIDTFGNNVWMYNELDSDTKLLLASVSAALMLRKIQDTMH
;
A
#
# COMPACT_ATOMS: atom_id res chain seq x y z
N MET A 1 48.99 -2.67 15.70
CA MET A 1 48.22 -3.26 14.58
C MET A 1 47.03 -4.12 15.02
N LYS A 2 47.17 -5.04 16.01
CA LYS A 2 46.04 -5.87 16.51
C LYS A 2 44.83 -5.10 17.08
N ARG A 3 45.01 -3.89 17.64
CA ARG A 3 43.91 -3.08 18.19
C ARG A 3 43.07 -2.34 17.13
N ILE A 4 43.62 -2.09 15.95
CA ILE A 4 42.90 -1.43 14.84
C ILE A 4 42.03 -2.46 14.10
N LEU A 5 42.47 -3.72 14.00
CA LEU A 5 41.70 -4.81 13.41
C LEU A 5 40.43 -5.15 14.22
N LEU A 6 40.49 -5.03 15.55
CA LEU A 6 39.36 -5.31 16.44
C LEU A 6 38.25 -4.24 16.35
N LEU A 7 38.63 -2.99 16.04
CA LEU A 7 37.70 -1.87 15.87
C LEU A 7 36.91 -1.96 14.56
N TYR A 8 37.53 -2.51 13.50
CA TYR A 8 36.83 -2.78 12.23
C TYR A 8 35.83 -3.95 12.33
N ILE A 9 36.12 -4.97 13.14
CA ILE A 9 35.22 -6.12 13.35
C ILE A 9 33.96 -5.72 14.15
N VAL A 10 34.08 -4.80 15.10
CA VAL A 10 32.93 -4.29 15.88
C VAL A 10 32.05 -3.35 15.05
N CYS A 11 32.63 -2.50 14.19
CA CYS A 11 31.85 -1.64 13.30
C CYS A 11 31.10 -2.41 12.20
N PHE A 12 31.61 -3.57 11.75
CA PHE A 12 30.91 -4.40 10.74
C PHE A 12 29.75 -5.22 11.33
N ALA A 13 29.74 -5.47 12.63
CA ALA A 13 28.64 -6.17 13.31
C ALA A 13 27.41 -5.29 13.61
N ALA A 14 27.54 -3.96 13.50
CA ALA A 14 26.46 -3.02 13.83
C ALA A 14 25.47 -2.77 12.68
N VAL A 15 25.67 -3.37 11.50
CA VAL A 15 24.84 -3.10 10.30
C VAL A 15 23.73 -4.14 10.06
N SER A 16 23.54 -5.10 10.97
CA SER A 16 22.67 -6.27 10.76
C SER A 16 21.43 -6.29 11.66
N SER A 17 20.65 -5.21 11.72
CA SER A 17 19.40 -5.22 12.50
C SER A 17 18.36 -4.24 11.96
N CYS A 18 17.87 -4.48 10.75
CA CYS A 18 16.52 -4.02 10.38
C CYS A 18 15.52 -4.93 11.09
N THR A 19 14.80 -4.40 12.06
CA THR A 19 13.82 -5.16 12.84
C THR A 19 12.42 -4.84 12.40
N THR A 20 11.72 -5.87 11.94
CA THR A 20 10.40 -5.75 11.33
C THR A 20 9.32 -5.88 12.40
N VAL A 21 8.41 -4.91 12.43
CA VAL A 21 7.18 -4.96 13.24
C VAL A 21 6.31 -6.11 12.72
N LYS A 22 5.82 -6.98 13.61
CA LYS A 22 4.94 -8.10 13.24
C LYS A 22 3.47 -7.74 13.45
N LEU A 23 2.65 -8.06 12.45
CA LEU A 23 1.21 -7.96 12.54
C LEU A 23 0.65 -9.03 13.49
N ALA A 24 -0.28 -8.65 14.36
CA ALA A 24 -1.03 -9.59 15.21
C ALA A 24 -2.16 -10.24 14.39
N VAL A 25 -1.92 -11.45 13.90
CA VAL A 25 -2.91 -12.28 13.21
C VAL A 25 -3.72 -13.08 14.25
N PRO A 26 -5.05 -13.21 14.13
CA PRO A 26 -5.85 -14.01 15.06
C PRO A 26 -5.34 -15.45 15.15
N GLU A 27 -5.19 -15.96 16.39
CA GLU A 27 -4.58 -17.26 16.65
C GLU A 27 -5.30 -18.40 15.93
N GLN A 28 -6.63 -18.37 15.91
CA GLN A 28 -7.48 -19.34 15.20
C GLN A 28 -7.17 -19.42 13.70
N PHE A 29 -6.96 -18.27 13.06
CA PHE A 29 -6.61 -18.22 11.64
C PHE A 29 -5.16 -18.69 11.42
N SER A 30 -4.23 -18.26 12.29
CA SER A 30 -2.81 -18.63 12.18
C SER A 30 -2.57 -20.14 12.32
N ALA A 31 -3.43 -20.86 13.05
CA ALA A 31 -3.36 -22.31 13.19
C ALA A 31 -3.76 -23.08 11.92
N GLN A 32 -4.56 -22.46 11.05
CA GLN A 32 -5.10 -23.08 9.84
C GLN A 32 -4.58 -22.44 8.54
N ALA A 33 -3.65 -21.49 8.67
CA ALA A 33 -3.07 -20.74 7.58
C ALA A 33 -1.55 -20.85 7.60
N THR A 34 -0.95 -20.81 6.41
CA THR A 34 0.50 -20.78 6.28
C THR A 34 0.97 -19.35 6.03
N SER A 35 1.88 -18.85 6.88
CA SER A 35 2.58 -17.59 6.67
C SER A 35 3.73 -17.76 5.69
N MET A 36 3.75 -16.96 4.64
CA MET A 36 4.81 -16.94 3.64
C MET A 36 5.43 -15.55 3.57
N HIS A 37 6.73 -15.45 3.88
CA HIS A 37 7.45 -14.20 3.78
C HIS A 37 7.74 -13.85 2.32
N VAL A 38 7.48 -12.60 1.95
CA VAL A 38 7.64 -12.08 0.59
C VAL A 38 9.01 -11.46 0.41
N LYS A 39 9.78 -12.08 -0.48
CA LYS A 39 11.11 -11.61 -0.88
C LYS A 39 11.02 -10.76 -2.15
N GLY A 40 11.97 -9.86 -2.32
CA GLY A 40 12.09 -9.05 -3.55
C GLY A 40 11.26 -7.75 -3.57
N LEU A 41 10.62 -7.38 -2.45
CA LEU A 41 10.00 -6.06 -2.28
C LEU A 41 11.04 -4.95 -2.15
N ASN A 42 12.12 -5.22 -1.40
CA ASN A 42 13.20 -4.28 -1.10
C ASN A 42 14.39 -4.50 -2.04
N GLY A 43 14.41 -3.82 -3.19
CA GLY A 43 15.50 -3.94 -4.16
C GLY A 43 15.42 -2.88 -5.26
N TRP A 44 16.43 -2.82 -6.13
CA TRP A 44 16.39 -1.97 -7.31
C TRP A 44 15.18 -2.36 -8.16
N MET A 45 14.28 -1.41 -8.43
CA MET A 45 13.05 -1.63 -9.20
C MET A 45 13.27 -2.17 -10.63
N LEU A 46 14.51 -2.18 -11.13
CA LEU A 46 14.86 -2.80 -12.41
C LEU A 46 14.77 -4.32 -12.29
N LYS A 47 13.82 -4.93 -13.03
CA LYS A 47 13.55 -6.38 -13.04
C LYS A 47 13.19 -6.95 -11.66
N GLN A 48 12.48 -6.17 -10.84
CA GLN A 48 11.93 -6.63 -9.57
C GLN A 48 11.15 -7.94 -9.78
N LYS A 49 11.38 -8.92 -8.89
CA LYS A 49 10.65 -10.19 -8.85
C LYS A 49 10.27 -10.47 -7.40
N LEU A 50 9.08 -10.98 -7.18
CA LEU A 50 8.66 -11.45 -5.86
C LEU A 50 8.73 -12.97 -5.79
N SER A 51 9.01 -13.48 -4.59
CA SER A 51 8.84 -14.90 -4.27
C SER A 51 8.37 -15.09 -2.83
N PHE A 52 7.45 -16.03 -2.65
CA PHE A 52 6.88 -16.40 -1.35
C PHE A 52 6.23 -17.78 -1.44
N GLY A 53 6.54 -18.66 -0.49
CA GLY A 53 6.11 -20.07 -0.56
C GLY A 53 6.53 -20.70 -1.89
N ASN A 54 5.56 -21.28 -2.60
CA ASN A 54 5.75 -21.88 -3.92
C ASN A 54 5.52 -20.89 -5.08
N TYR A 55 5.16 -19.64 -4.77
CA TYR A 55 4.80 -18.64 -5.76
C TYR A 55 5.99 -17.77 -6.13
N GLN A 56 6.12 -17.48 -7.42
CA GLN A 56 7.14 -16.59 -7.95
C GLN A 56 6.55 -15.69 -9.03
N THR A 57 7.06 -14.47 -9.14
CA THR A 57 6.68 -13.57 -10.24
C THR A 57 7.71 -13.56 -11.37
N SER A 58 7.24 -13.28 -12.59
CA SER A 58 8.12 -12.81 -13.65
C SER A 58 8.70 -11.43 -13.28
N PRO A 59 9.76 -10.95 -13.96
CA PRO A 59 10.22 -9.58 -13.77
C PRO A 59 9.07 -8.59 -14.02
N VAL A 60 8.82 -7.71 -13.06
CA VAL A 60 7.75 -6.72 -13.16
C VAL A 60 8.09 -5.73 -14.26
N LYS A 61 7.26 -5.69 -15.31
CA LYS A 61 7.34 -4.72 -16.40
C LYS A 61 6.55 -3.48 -15.99
N ARG A 62 7.26 -2.44 -15.54
CA ARG A 62 6.65 -1.17 -15.15
C ARG A 62 6.55 -0.25 -16.35
N GLY A 63 5.37 0.32 -16.57
CA GLY A 63 5.15 1.38 -17.54
C GLY A 63 5.55 2.75 -17.00
N TRP A 64 5.21 3.81 -17.73
CA TRP A 64 5.46 5.18 -17.31
C TRP A 64 4.66 5.53 -16.06
N ASN A 65 5.37 5.90 -14.99
CA ASN A 65 4.78 6.54 -13.82
C ASN A 65 4.71 8.05 -14.10
N THR A 66 3.53 8.55 -14.43
CA THR A 66 3.32 9.97 -14.76
C THR A 66 2.77 10.70 -13.56
N ILE A 67 3.45 11.77 -13.15
CA ILE A 67 2.97 12.72 -12.14
C ILE A 67 2.77 14.05 -12.85
N ALA A 68 1.55 14.58 -12.79
CA ALA A 68 1.21 15.90 -13.28
C ALA A 68 0.65 16.70 -12.10
N SER A 69 1.20 17.87 -11.85
CA SER A 69 0.71 18.78 -10.83
C SER A 69 0.51 20.16 -11.44
N GLY A 70 -0.55 20.84 -11.04
CA GLY A 70 -0.82 22.19 -11.50
C GLY A 70 -1.67 22.94 -10.50
N PRO A 71 -1.54 24.27 -10.44
CA PRO A 71 -2.47 25.08 -9.66
C PRO A 71 -3.86 24.90 -10.24
N ASP A 72 -4.86 24.84 -9.37
CA ASP A 72 -6.24 24.94 -9.80
C ASP A 72 -6.47 26.30 -10.46
N ARG A 73 -7.47 26.38 -11.35
CA ARG A 73 -7.83 27.66 -11.99
C ARG A 73 -7.95 28.72 -10.89
N PRO A 74 -7.37 29.92 -11.07
CA PRO A 74 -7.38 30.94 -10.04
C PRO A 74 -8.83 31.27 -9.68
N SER A 75 -9.27 30.77 -8.52
CA SER A 75 -10.50 31.24 -7.88
C SER A 75 -10.24 32.65 -7.38
N SER A 76 -11.26 33.49 -7.44
CA SER A 76 -11.26 34.90 -7.02
C SER A 76 -10.27 35.21 -5.88
N VAL A 77 -9.30 36.10 -6.14
CA VAL A 77 -8.38 36.61 -5.11
C VAL A 77 -9.19 37.34 -4.05
N ASN A 78 -9.28 36.78 -2.85
CA ASN A 78 -9.99 37.42 -1.75
C ASN A 78 -9.09 38.45 -1.03
N THR A 79 -9.66 39.26 -0.14
CA THR A 79 -8.90 40.30 0.60
C THR A 79 -7.82 39.69 1.49
N GLU A 80 -8.06 38.51 2.05
CA GLU A 80 -7.09 37.77 2.88
C GLU A 80 -5.84 37.39 2.08
N ASP A 81 -6.00 36.83 0.87
CA ASP A 81 -4.91 36.45 -0.02
C ASP A 81 -4.05 37.66 -0.41
N ARG A 82 -4.67 38.84 -0.56
CA ARG A 82 -3.94 40.10 -0.81
C ARG A 82 -3.11 40.54 0.39
N LEU A 83 -3.65 40.38 1.61
CA LEU A 83 -2.93 40.70 2.85
C LEU A 83 -1.77 39.72 3.08
N LEU A 84 -1.99 38.42 2.85
CA LEU A 84 -0.97 37.38 2.99
C LEU A 84 0.23 37.64 2.06
N LYS A 85 -0.02 38.12 0.84
CA LYS A 85 1.04 38.51 -0.10
C LYS A 85 1.94 39.63 0.40
N VAL A 86 1.42 40.58 1.19
CA VAL A 86 2.25 41.64 1.82
C VAL A 86 3.32 41.03 2.74
N PHE A 87 3.02 39.88 3.34
CA PHE A 87 3.93 39.12 4.20
C PHE A 87 4.73 38.04 3.45
N ASN A 88 4.74 38.05 2.11
CA ASN A 88 5.34 36.99 1.29
C ASN A 88 4.80 35.58 1.61
N VAL A 89 3.50 35.50 1.89
CA VAL A 89 2.77 34.26 2.06
C VAL A 89 1.87 34.05 0.84
N ASP A 90 2.15 33.01 0.08
CA ASP A 90 1.35 32.62 -1.08
C ASP A 90 0.50 31.41 -0.74
N LYS A 91 -0.81 31.55 -0.94
CA LYS A 91 -1.79 30.48 -0.75
C LYS A 91 -2.30 30.02 -2.11
N SER A 92 -2.19 28.74 -2.42
CA SER A 92 -2.66 28.17 -3.68
C SER A 92 -3.26 26.78 -3.49
N ASN A 93 -4.26 26.45 -4.31
CA ASN A 93 -4.74 25.08 -4.42
C ASN A 93 -4.01 24.40 -5.57
N ILE A 94 -3.52 23.18 -5.35
CA ILE A 94 -2.79 22.39 -6.34
C ILE A 94 -3.49 21.05 -6.47
N THR A 95 -3.81 20.68 -7.71
CA THR A 95 -4.22 19.31 -8.02
C THR A 95 -3.02 18.50 -8.49
N VAL A 96 -2.76 17.39 -7.83
CA VAL A 96 -1.76 16.38 -8.18
C VAL A 96 -2.46 15.16 -8.75
N ASN A 97 -2.11 14.80 -9.98
CA ASN A 97 -2.57 13.58 -10.65
C ASN A 97 -1.38 12.65 -10.87
N GLN A 98 -1.46 11.44 -10.34
CA GLN A 98 -0.47 10.40 -10.57
C GLN A 98 -1.11 9.16 -11.19
N LYS A 99 -0.44 8.58 -12.18
CA LYS A 99 -0.84 7.32 -12.81
C LYS A 99 0.34 6.38 -12.90
N ASN A 100 0.12 5.13 -12.55
CA ASN A 100 1.14 4.08 -12.63
C ASN A 100 0.54 2.84 -13.29
N LYS A 101 1.31 2.18 -14.15
CA LYS A 101 0.92 0.93 -14.82
C LYS A 101 2.04 -0.07 -14.68
N TYR A 102 1.70 -1.34 -14.44
CA TYR A 102 2.68 -2.40 -14.44
C TYR A 102 2.02 -3.75 -14.73
N GLN A 103 2.81 -4.68 -15.23
CA GLN A 103 2.34 -6.03 -15.51
C GLN A 103 3.41 -7.05 -15.13
N PHE A 104 2.97 -8.24 -14.78
CA PHE A 104 3.81 -9.37 -14.43
C PHE A 104 2.97 -10.65 -14.52
N SER A 105 3.60 -11.77 -14.27
CA SER A 105 2.94 -13.07 -14.20
C SER A 105 3.30 -13.71 -12.86
N VAL A 106 2.40 -14.54 -12.32
CA VAL A 106 2.62 -15.34 -11.12
C VAL A 106 2.57 -16.80 -11.51
N TYR A 107 3.51 -17.59 -10.99
CA TYR A 107 3.62 -19.03 -11.24
C TYR A 107 3.70 -19.77 -9.92
N ASP A 108 3.08 -20.94 -9.82
CA ASP A 108 3.19 -21.86 -8.68
C ASP A 108 3.98 -23.14 -9.02
N GLY A 109 4.51 -23.22 -10.24
CA GLY A 109 5.20 -24.38 -10.82
C GLY A 109 4.36 -25.15 -11.83
N ASN A 110 3.03 -25.15 -11.68
CA ASN A 110 2.10 -25.88 -12.55
C ASN A 110 1.18 -24.96 -13.35
N GLN A 111 0.78 -23.85 -12.73
CA GLN A 111 -0.15 -22.86 -13.25
C GLN A 111 0.53 -21.51 -13.38
N VAL A 112 -0.02 -20.67 -14.25
CA VAL A 112 0.40 -19.27 -14.42
C VAL A 112 -0.81 -18.36 -14.51
N ALA A 113 -0.71 -17.20 -13.89
CA ALA A 113 -1.63 -16.09 -14.10
C ALA A 113 -0.88 -14.88 -14.65
N GLU A 114 -1.45 -14.19 -15.64
CA GLU A 114 -0.99 -12.88 -16.08
C GLU A 114 -1.75 -11.77 -15.36
N ILE A 115 -1.03 -10.74 -14.91
CA ILE A 115 -1.59 -9.66 -14.11
C ILE A 115 -1.25 -8.32 -14.76
N PHE A 116 -2.28 -7.51 -15.01
CA PHE A 116 -2.17 -6.15 -15.53
C PHE A 116 -2.73 -5.17 -14.51
N CYS A 117 -1.89 -4.30 -13.98
CA CYS A 117 -2.23 -3.36 -12.91
C CYS A 117 -2.25 -1.92 -13.41
N LEU A 118 -3.20 -1.15 -12.88
CA LEU A 118 -3.35 0.29 -13.04
C LEU A 118 -3.56 0.92 -11.66
N GLU A 119 -2.79 1.94 -11.35
CA GLU A 119 -3.05 2.81 -10.21
C GLU A 119 -3.29 4.24 -10.70
N LYS A 120 -4.23 4.92 -10.05
CA LYS A 120 -4.50 6.32 -10.26
C LYS A 120 -4.70 6.99 -8.90
N LEU A 121 -4.08 8.16 -8.75
CA LEU A 121 -4.26 9.05 -7.62
C LEU A 121 -4.59 10.44 -8.14
N THR A 122 -5.60 11.06 -7.55
CA THR A 122 -5.90 12.48 -7.68
C THR A 122 -5.96 13.07 -6.27
N ARG A 123 -5.18 14.12 -6.01
CA ARG A 123 -5.13 14.79 -4.71
C ARG A 123 -5.23 16.29 -4.91
N GLU A 124 -6.04 16.92 -4.09
CA GLU A 124 -6.17 18.38 -4.02
C GLU A 124 -5.55 18.85 -2.70
N GLU A 125 -4.52 19.69 -2.80
CA GLU A 125 -3.78 20.22 -1.67
C GLU A 125 -3.89 21.75 -1.62
N LEU A 126 -4.13 22.28 -0.44
CA LEU A 126 -3.86 23.69 -0.14
C LEU A 126 -2.38 23.80 0.20
N VAL A 127 -1.66 24.60 -0.57
CA VAL A 127 -0.24 24.89 -0.34
C VAL A 127 -0.11 26.32 0.13
N ILE A 128 0.50 26.50 1.30
CA ILE A 128 0.87 27.79 1.84
C ILE A 128 2.40 27.88 1.79
N LYS A 129 2.90 28.63 0.81
CA LYS A 129 4.33 28.92 0.66
C LYS A 129 4.66 30.19 1.42
N THR A 130 5.76 30.16 2.15
CA THR A 130 6.28 31.35 2.83
C THR A 130 7.73 31.56 2.46
N ASN A 131 8.08 32.80 2.13
CA ASN A 131 9.48 33.17 1.89
C ASN A 131 10.22 33.52 3.21
N ASN A 132 9.59 33.24 4.36
CA ASN A 132 10.20 33.45 5.66
C ASN A 132 11.14 32.28 5.98
N ARG A 133 12.43 32.58 6.15
CA ARG A 133 13.51 31.59 6.34
C ARG A 133 13.33 30.66 7.55
N TRP A 134 12.41 30.98 8.48
CA TRP A 134 12.20 30.24 9.73
C TRP A 134 10.93 29.36 9.71
N LEU A 135 10.04 29.59 8.74
CA LEU A 135 8.80 28.83 8.57
C LEU A 135 8.89 28.06 7.26
N GLY A 136 8.59 26.76 7.28
CA GLY A 136 8.55 25.93 6.07
C GLY A 136 7.24 26.11 5.30
N ASP A 137 7.20 25.58 4.08
CA ASP A 137 5.96 25.43 3.33
C ASP A 137 4.99 24.50 4.06
N TRP A 138 3.71 24.86 4.10
CA TRP A 138 2.67 24.05 4.71
C TRP A 138 1.70 23.50 3.65
N TYR A 139 1.27 22.25 3.85
CA TYR A 139 0.43 21.50 2.93
C TYR A 139 -0.76 20.94 3.72
N ASP A 140 -1.97 21.16 3.22
CA ASP A 140 -3.21 20.64 3.81
C ASP A 140 -4.04 19.93 2.73
N THR A 141 -4.26 18.63 2.90
CA THR A 141 -5.00 17.83 1.90
C THR A 141 -6.50 18.08 2.06
N LYS A 142 -7.14 18.54 0.99
CA LYS A 142 -8.59 18.79 0.95
C LYS A 142 -9.35 17.56 0.51
N ASN A 143 -8.94 17.00 -0.62
CA ASN A 143 -9.57 15.85 -1.24
C ASN A 143 -8.49 14.87 -1.71
N TYR A 144 -8.82 13.59 -1.62
CA TYR A 144 -7.94 12.52 -2.04
C TYR A 144 -8.77 11.39 -2.62
N GLN A 145 -8.46 11.01 -3.85
CA GLN A 145 -9.09 9.91 -4.56
C GLN A 145 -8.01 8.97 -5.07
N TYR A 146 -8.01 7.76 -4.56
CA TYR A 146 -7.13 6.69 -4.98
C TYR A 146 -7.92 5.52 -5.52
N SER A 147 -7.50 5.01 -6.67
CA SER A 147 -8.04 3.79 -7.25
C SER A 147 -6.91 2.89 -7.71
N PHE A 148 -7.00 1.63 -7.36
CA PHE A 148 -6.17 0.56 -7.87
C PHE A 148 -7.05 -0.47 -8.57
N SER A 149 -6.64 -0.89 -9.76
CA SER A 149 -7.34 -1.94 -10.50
C SER A 149 -6.35 -2.91 -11.09
N ALA A 150 -6.69 -4.19 -11.06
CA ALA A 150 -5.91 -5.21 -11.76
C ALA A 150 -6.81 -6.21 -12.47
N ALA A 151 -6.42 -6.59 -13.68
CA ALA A 151 -6.96 -7.76 -14.36
C ALA A 151 -6.02 -8.94 -14.12
N ILE A 152 -6.55 -10.05 -13.61
CA ILE A 152 -5.82 -11.29 -13.34
C ILE A 152 -6.38 -12.36 -14.28
N LEU A 153 -5.54 -12.91 -15.13
CA LEU A 153 -5.88 -13.88 -16.17
C LEU A 153 -5.17 -15.21 -15.87
N PRO A 154 -5.82 -16.17 -15.21
CA PRO A 154 -5.30 -17.52 -15.09
C PRO A 154 -5.20 -18.17 -16.47
N MET A 155 -4.00 -18.61 -16.87
CA MET A 155 -3.77 -19.24 -18.16
C MET A 155 -4.11 -20.74 -18.04
N LYS A 156 -5.40 -21.06 -18.18
CA LYS A 156 -5.89 -22.44 -18.23
C LYS A 156 -6.20 -22.84 -19.67
N VAL A 157 -6.32 -24.14 -19.90
CA VAL A 157 -6.72 -24.71 -21.22
C VAL A 157 -8.15 -24.33 -21.59
N LYS A 158 -8.97 -23.94 -20.61
CA LYS A 158 -10.33 -23.43 -20.78
C LYS A 158 -10.34 -21.92 -20.56
N ASP A 159 -11.00 -21.18 -21.45
CA ASP A 159 -11.21 -19.73 -21.32
C ASP A 159 -12.08 -19.44 -20.09
N ASP A 160 -11.43 -19.19 -18.96
CA ASP A 160 -12.06 -18.65 -17.76
C ASP A 160 -12.10 -17.12 -17.86
N ALA A 161 -13.18 -16.51 -17.36
CA ALA A 161 -13.31 -15.05 -17.34
C ALA A 161 -12.20 -14.41 -16.48
N PRO A 162 -11.66 -13.25 -16.88
CA PRO A 162 -10.63 -12.57 -16.11
C PRO A 162 -11.18 -12.11 -14.75
N TRP A 163 -10.36 -12.26 -13.71
CA TRP A 163 -10.66 -11.71 -12.40
C TRP A 163 -10.31 -10.23 -12.37
N GLN A 164 -11.26 -9.42 -11.92
CA GLN A 164 -11.14 -7.98 -11.79
C GLN A 164 -10.95 -7.63 -10.32
N LEU A 165 -9.77 -7.14 -9.98
CA LEU A 165 -9.46 -6.55 -8.68
C LEU A 165 -9.71 -5.05 -8.74
N VAL A 166 -10.47 -4.53 -7.78
CA VAL A 166 -10.67 -3.10 -7.57
C VAL A 166 -10.41 -2.76 -6.11
N LEU A 167 -9.65 -1.69 -5.86
CA LEU A 167 -9.58 -0.99 -4.59
C LEU A 167 -9.84 0.49 -4.83
N TYR A 168 -10.61 1.10 -3.97
CA TYR A 168 -10.96 2.50 -4.03
C TYR A 168 -10.91 3.11 -2.64
N ASN A 169 -10.16 4.20 -2.50
CA ASN A 169 -10.06 4.97 -1.27
C ASN A 169 -10.40 6.43 -1.59
N ASN A 170 -11.34 7.02 -0.88
CA ASN A 170 -11.77 8.40 -1.06
C ASN A 170 -11.86 9.13 0.27
N TYR A 171 -11.17 10.26 0.36
CA TYR A 171 -11.23 11.18 1.48
C TYR A 171 -11.67 12.55 0.99
N ASP A 172 -12.62 13.09 1.73
CA ASP A 172 -13.21 14.40 1.52
C ASP A 172 -13.26 15.10 2.87
N LYS A 173 -12.49 16.18 3.01
CA LYS A 173 -12.40 16.96 4.24
C LYS A 173 -13.75 17.50 4.72
N SER A 174 -14.72 17.71 3.82
CA SER A 174 -16.06 18.18 4.19
C SER A 174 -16.90 17.12 4.90
N LYS A 175 -16.59 15.84 4.69
CA LYS A 175 -17.23 14.69 5.36
C LYS A 175 -16.44 14.19 6.55
N ASP A 176 -15.29 14.81 6.85
CA ASP A 176 -14.43 14.33 7.91
C ASP A 176 -15.04 14.59 9.29
N THR A 177 -15.15 13.53 10.07
CA THR A 177 -15.68 13.55 11.44
C THR A 177 -14.58 13.52 12.49
N ALA A 178 -13.30 13.51 12.10
CA ALA A 178 -12.17 13.59 13.03
C ALA A 178 -12.13 14.98 13.69
N HIS A 179 -12.11 15.04 15.03
CA HIS A 179 -12.13 16.31 15.78
C HIS A 179 -10.91 16.45 16.70
N HIS A 180 -10.23 15.35 17.02
CA HIS A 180 -9.04 15.32 17.86
C HIS A 180 -7.78 15.04 17.03
N ILE A 181 -6.63 15.44 17.56
CA ILE A 181 -5.32 15.33 16.90
C ILE A 181 -4.83 13.88 16.65
N PHE A 182 -5.58 12.88 17.14
CA PHE A 182 -5.31 11.45 16.95
C PHE A 182 -6.51 10.69 16.36
N ASP A 183 -7.59 11.39 16.02
CA ASP A 183 -8.70 10.79 15.31
C ASP A 183 -8.25 10.51 13.86
N LEU A 184 -8.64 9.35 13.34
CA LEU A 184 -8.41 9.06 11.94
C LEU A 184 -9.46 9.77 11.10
N PRO A 185 -9.07 10.36 9.95
CA PRO A 185 -10.02 10.95 9.04
C PRO A 185 -11.00 9.88 8.55
N TYR A 186 -12.24 10.30 8.28
CA TYR A 186 -13.20 9.42 7.62
C TYR A 186 -12.74 9.11 6.19
N LEU A 187 -12.56 7.83 5.88
CA LEU A 187 -12.10 7.34 4.59
C LEU A 187 -13.11 6.32 4.04
N GLU A 188 -13.69 6.60 2.89
CA GLU A 188 -14.51 5.63 2.15
C GLU A 188 -13.56 4.64 1.48
N GLU A 189 -13.56 3.39 1.91
CA GLU A 189 -12.69 2.33 1.37
C GLU A 189 -13.50 1.13 0.93
N GLU A 190 -13.32 0.74 -0.32
CA GLU A 190 -13.91 -0.46 -0.88
C GLU A 190 -12.86 -1.28 -1.62
N GLY A 191 -12.99 -2.60 -1.50
CA GLY A 191 -12.04 -3.52 -2.10
C GLY A 191 -12.66 -4.86 -2.42
N TYR A 192 -12.47 -5.33 -3.66
CA TYR A 192 -12.95 -6.64 -4.07
C TYR A 192 -12.16 -7.21 -5.25
N VAL A 193 -12.30 -8.51 -5.45
CA VAL A 193 -11.82 -9.28 -6.61
C VAL A 193 -12.97 -10.12 -7.11
N THR A 194 -13.35 -10.02 -8.38
CA THR A 194 -14.48 -10.79 -8.92
C THR A 194 -14.29 -11.21 -10.37
N ASN A 195 -14.82 -12.36 -10.76
CA ASN A 195 -14.95 -12.79 -12.16
C ASN A 195 -16.40 -12.66 -12.68
N GLY A 196 -17.28 -12.00 -11.92
CA GLY A 196 -18.71 -11.87 -12.21
C GLY A 196 -19.60 -12.95 -11.57
N THR A 197 -19.02 -14.08 -11.16
CA THR A 197 -19.76 -15.16 -10.47
C THR A 197 -19.37 -15.27 -9.00
N GLU A 198 -18.08 -15.15 -8.71
CA GLU A 198 -17.51 -15.23 -7.37
C GLU A 198 -16.91 -13.88 -6.99
N THR A 199 -16.89 -13.57 -5.70
CA THR A 199 -16.32 -12.32 -5.18
C THR A 199 -15.52 -12.56 -3.91
N ILE A 200 -14.29 -12.09 -3.92
CA ILE A 200 -13.42 -12.01 -2.76
C ILE A 200 -13.41 -10.55 -2.28
N ARG A 201 -13.85 -10.30 -1.04
CA ARG A 201 -13.81 -8.96 -0.44
C ARG A 201 -12.41 -8.69 0.10
N ILE A 202 -11.90 -7.50 -0.14
CA ILE A 202 -10.62 -7.02 0.39
C ILE A 202 -10.94 -5.98 1.46
N LYS A 203 -10.63 -6.28 2.72
CA LYS A 203 -10.83 -5.35 3.84
C LYS A 203 -9.51 -4.77 4.31
N PRO A 204 -9.39 -3.45 4.49
CA PRO A 204 -8.19 -2.84 5.02
C PRO A 204 -8.00 -3.23 6.49
N LEU A 205 -6.80 -3.66 6.83
CA LEU A 205 -6.44 -4.04 8.19
C LEU A 205 -5.70 -2.89 8.86
N ARG A 206 -6.32 -2.29 9.89
CA ARG A 206 -5.69 -1.24 10.69
C ARG A 206 -5.39 -1.74 12.10
N ILE A 207 -4.13 -1.69 12.50
CA ILE A 207 -3.70 -2.06 13.85
C ILE A 207 -3.34 -0.84 14.68
N GLN A 208 -3.76 -0.87 15.94
CA GLN A 208 -3.24 0.02 16.96
C GLN A 208 -2.15 -0.65 17.79
N LYS A 209 -2.23 -1.98 17.95
CA LYS A 209 -1.28 -2.76 18.73
C LYS A 209 -0.27 -3.43 17.81
N PHE A 210 0.97 -3.52 18.25
CA PHE A 210 2.02 -4.26 17.58
C PHE A 210 2.96 -4.90 18.59
N THR A 211 3.60 -5.99 18.21
CA THR A 211 4.56 -6.68 19.07
C THR A 211 5.97 -6.14 18.84
N LYS A 212 6.61 -5.68 19.91
CA LYS A 212 8.02 -5.25 19.91
C LYS A 212 8.95 -6.46 19.93
N LYS A 213 10.25 -6.22 19.71
CA LYS A 213 11.31 -7.25 19.61
C LYS A 213 11.44 -8.13 20.85
N ASP A 214 11.09 -7.58 22.01
CA ASP A 214 11.13 -8.22 23.32
C ASP A 214 9.89 -9.08 23.61
N GLY A 215 8.96 -9.19 22.65
CA GLY A 215 7.68 -9.88 22.83
C GLY A 215 6.62 -9.01 23.52
N ASN A 216 6.98 -7.80 23.98
CA ASN A 216 6.02 -6.92 24.65
C ASN A 216 5.10 -6.25 23.62
N GLU A 217 3.81 -6.16 23.96
CA GLU A 217 2.86 -5.38 23.17
C GLU A 217 3.12 -3.88 23.34
N ALA A 218 3.07 -3.16 22.23
CA ALA A 218 3.07 -1.70 22.22
C ALA A 218 1.87 -1.20 21.41
N LYS A 219 1.49 0.05 21.65
CA LYS A 219 0.40 0.71 20.96
C LYS A 219 0.91 1.91 20.19
N PHE A 220 0.46 2.06 18.96
CA PHE A 220 0.54 3.30 18.22
C PHE A 220 -0.50 4.29 18.78
N PRO A 221 -0.19 5.60 18.77
CA PRO A 221 -1.14 6.63 19.17
C PRO A 221 -2.38 6.68 18.26
N VAL A 222 -2.23 6.25 17.00
CA VAL A 222 -3.29 6.17 15.97
C VAL A 222 -3.34 4.76 15.36
N ARG A 223 -4.47 4.35 14.78
CA ARG A 223 -4.54 3.04 14.09
C ARG A 223 -3.82 3.16 12.74
N MET A 224 -2.80 2.35 12.53
CA MET A 224 -1.99 2.36 11.32
C MET A 224 -2.52 1.34 10.31
N MET A 225 -2.60 1.71 9.05
CA MET A 225 -2.83 0.77 7.95
C MET A 225 -1.67 -0.24 7.91
N SER A 226 -2.01 -1.52 8.01
CA SER A 226 -1.04 -2.61 8.22
C SER A 226 -1.13 -3.73 7.20
N GLY A 227 -2.15 -3.71 6.36
CA GLY A 227 -2.38 -4.79 5.43
C GLY A 227 -3.80 -4.88 4.94
N TYR A 228 -4.15 -6.06 4.43
CA TYR A 228 -5.49 -6.40 3.96
C TYR A 228 -5.90 -7.80 4.41
N GLU A 229 -7.18 -7.95 4.72
CA GLU A 229 -7.84 -9.25 4.86
C GLU A 229 -8.57 -9.59 3.56
N LEU A 230 -8.40 -10.82 3.08
CA LEU A 230 -9.10 -11.38 1.94
C LEU A 230 -10.18 -12.32 2.45
N ARG A 231 -11.43 -12.07 2.04
CA ARG A 231 -12.60 -12.81 2.54
C ARG A 231 -13.43 -13.36 1.40
N ILE A 232 -13.78 -14.64 1.50
CA ILE A 232 -14.79 -15.28 0.66
C ILE A 232 -16.01 -15.48 1.56
N ASP A 233 -17.16 -14.97 1.13
CA ASP A 233 -18.35 -14.83 1.97
C ASP A 233 -17.99 -14.11 3.29
N ASP A 234 -18.17 -14.80 4.42
CA ASP A 234 -17.79 -14.31 5.74
C ASP A 234 -16.48 -14.91 6.28
N GLY A 235 -15.87 -15.87 5.59
CA GLY A 235 -14.62 -16.51 5.99
C GLY A 235 -13.39 -15.72 5.57
N VAL A 236 -12.39 -15.61 6.45
CA VAL A 236 -11.07 -15.08 6.10
C VAL A 236 -10.27 -16.19 5.42
N VAL A 237 -9.79 -15.94 4.21
CA VAL A 237 -9.01 -16.92 3.40
C VAL A 237 -7.57 -16.49 3.19
N GLY A 238 -7.25 -15.22 3.42
CA GLY A 238 -5.89 -14.72 3.36
C GLY A 238 -5.69 -13.39 4.09
N ILE A 239 -4.44 -13.12 4.48
CA ILE A 239 -4.03 -11.85 5.08
C ILE A 239 -2.73 -11.39 4.42
N ILE A 240 -2.70 -10.14 3.98
CA ILE A 240 -1.54 -9.49 3.37
C ILE A 240 -0.98 -8.51 4.40
N ASP A 241 0.13 -8.84 5.04
CA ASP A 241 0.83 -8.01 6.00
C ASP A 241 1.89 -7.16 5.29
N THR A 242 1.62 -5.86 5.15
CA THR A 242 2.51 -4.91 4.46
C THR A 242 3.66 -4.42 5.35
N PHE A 243 3.57 -4.54 6.67
CA PHE A 243 4.68 -4.19 7.57
C PHE A 243 5.70 -5.32 7.66
N GLY A 244 5.20 -6.55 7.85
CA GLY A 244 6.00 -7.75 7.96
C GLY A 244 6.44 -8.33 6.61
N ASN A 245 5.89 -7.83 5.51
CA ASN A 245 6.02 -8.42 4.16
C ASN A 245 5.64 -9.90 4.16
N ASN A 246 4.50 -10.25 4.76
CA ASN A 246 4.03 -11.63 4.84
C ASN A 246 2.69 -11.78 4.14
N VAL A 247 2.48 -12.93 3.52
CA VAL A 247 1.17 -13.34 2.99
C VAL A 247 0.78 -14.62 3.73
N TRP A 248 -0.36 -14.56 4.40
CA TRP A 248 -0.99 -15.71 5.03
C TRP A 248 -2.08 -16.23 4.09
N MET A 249 -2.13 -17.53 3.88
CA MET A 249 -3.21 -18.17 3.12
C MET A 249 -3.75 -19.37 3.88
N TYR A 250 -5.06 -19.55 3.83
CA TYR A 250 -5.72 -20.73 4.38
C TYR A 250 -5.24 -22.01 3.68
N ASN A 251 -4.96 -23.04 4.47
CA ASN A 251 -4.25 -24.23 3.99
C ASN A 251 -5.08 -25.11 3.05
N GLU A 252 -6.39 -25.21 3.28
CA GLU A 252 -7.28 -26.15 2.58
C GLU A 252 -7.93 -25.58 1.32
N LEU A 253 -7.47 -24.43 0.83
CA LEU A 253 -7.92 -23.88 -0.46
C LEU A 253 -7.42 -24.74 -1.63
N ASP A 254 -8.22 -24.80 -2.70
CA ASP A 254 -7.82 -25.43 -3.95
C ASP A 254 -6.68 -24.65 -4.64
N SER A 255 -6.01 -25.29 -5.62
CA SER A 255 -4.86 -24.71 -6.31
C SER A 255 -5.18 -23.40 -7.02
N ASP A 256 -6.37 -23.30 -7.63
CA ASP A 256 -6.74 -22.19 -8.48
C ASP A 256 -7.01 -20.96 -7.62
N THR A 257 -7.76 -21.15 -6.51
CA THR A 257 -7.97 -20.11 -5.51
C THR A 257 -6.66 -19.66 -4.88
N LYS A 258 -5.73 -20.58 -4.57
CA LYS A 258 -4.42 -20.20 -4.04
C LYS A 258 -3.60 -19.37 -5.02
N LEU A 259 -3.58 -19.73 -6.31
CA LEU A 259 -2.91 -18.93 -7.34
C LEU A 259 -3.55 -17.55 -7.48
N LEU A 260 -4.87 -17.46 -7.40
CA LEU A 260 -5.60 -16.20 -7.41
C LEU A 260 -5.22 -15.33 -6.21
N LEU A 261 -5.27 -15.86 -4.98
CA LEU A 261 -4.88 -15.13 -3.77
C LEU A 261 -3.41 -14.71 -3.80
N ALA A 262 -2.51 -15.55 -4.33
CA ALA A 262 -1.12 -15.20 -4.57
C ALA A 262 -0.99 -14.03 -5.55
N SER A 263 -1.78 -14.04 -6.62
CA SER A 263 -1.80 -12.99 -7.64
C SER A 263 -2.31 -11.66 -7.08
N VAL A 264 -3.42 -11.69 -6.33
CA VAL A 264 -3.95 -10.54 -5.59
C VAL A 264 -2.90 -10.00 -4.62
N SER A 265 -2.27 -10.87 -3.83
CA SER A 265 -1.26 -10.48 -2.85
C SER A 265 -0.04 -9.81 -3.50
N ALA A 266 0.49 -10.42 -4.56
CA ALA A 266 1.60 -9.84 -5.32
C ALA A 266 1.22 -8.49 -5.95
N ALA A 267 0.02 -8.37 -6.52
CA ALA A 267 -0.46 -7.13 -7.12
C ALA A 267 -0.53 -6.00 -6.09
N LEU A 268 -1.08 -6.27 -4.91
CA LEU A 268 -1.23 -5.31 -3.82
C LEU A 268 0.11 -4.91 -3.20
N MET A 269 1.03 -5.85 -3.02
CA MET A 269 2.36 -5.55 -2.47
C MET A 269 3.28 -4.81 -3.46
N LEU A 270 3.04 -4.92 -4.77
CA LEU A 270 3.81 -4.22 -5.81
C LEU A 270 3.35 -2.79 -6.10
N ARG A 271 2.26 -2.35 -5.44
CA ARG A 271 1.73 -0.99 -5.53
C ARG A 271 2.82 0.01 -5.19
N LYS A 272 2.87 1.09 -5.96
CA LYS A 272 3.90 2.13 -5.83
C LYS A 272 3.36 3.44 -5.29
N ILE A 273 2.11 3.76 -5.60
CA ILE A 273 1.48 4.94 -5.03
C ILE A 273 1.04 4.54 -3.63
N GLN A 274 1.86 4.90 -2.65
CA GLN A 274 1.52 4.67 -1.26
C GLN A 274 0.45 5.67 -0.83
N ASP A 275 -0.60 5.13 -0.22
CA ASP A 275 -1.62 5.86 0.50
C ASP A 275 -1.03 6.33 1.84
N THR A 276 -0.13 7.30 1.80
CA THR A 276 0.35 7.98 3.00
C THR A 276 -0.44 9.26 3.16
N MET A 277 -1.61 9.16 3.77
CA MET A 277 -2.11 10.25 4.60
C MET A 277 -1.21 10.30 5.84
N HIS A 278 -0.43 11.37 5.93
CA HIS A 278 0.29 11.76 7.14
C HIS A 278 -0.57 12.68 7.97
#